data_AF-A0A3L7XEW9-F1
#
_entry.id   AF-A0A3L7XEW9-F1
#
_cell.length_a   1.000
_cell.length_b   1.000
_cell.length_c   1.000
_cell.angle_alpha   90.00
_cell.angle_beta   90.00
_cell.angle_gamma   90.00
#
_symmetry.space_group_name_H-M   'P 1'
#
loop_
_entity.id
_entity.type
_entity.pdbx_description
1 polymer ?
#
loop_
_entity_poly.entity_id
_entity_poly.type
_entity_poly.pdbx_seq_one_letter_code
_entity_poly.pdbx_strand_id
1 'polypeptide(L)' 'MPVHCDWSARADHTDRIIAAALRAADPAAAVARTLVRTGGLLQAGTRSYNLTGFQRVRVLGIGKAAVQMARAVMAAVPE' A
#
# COMPACT_ATOMS: atom_id res chain seq x y z
N MET A 1 -12.84 43.34 -12.77
CA MET A 1 -13.09 42.53 -11.55
C MET A 1 -11.74 42.01 -11.08
N PRO A 2 -11.20 42.40 -9.91
CA PRO A 2 -9.92 41.87 -9.46
C PRO A 2 -10.14 40.44 -8.97
N VAL A 3 -9.45 39.47 -9.57
CA VAL A 3 -9.33 38.12 -9.05
C VAL A 3 -8.48 38.19 -7.78
N HIS A 4 -9.12 38.18 -6.62
CA HIS A 4 -8.41 38.00 -5.36
C HIS A 4 -7.86 36.56 -5.34
N CYS A 5 -6.54 36.43 -5.52
CA CYS A 5 -5.85 35.17 -5.25
C CYS A 5 -5.94 34.89 -3.77
N ASP A 6 -6.86 34.03 -3.37
CA ASP A 6 -6.83 33.46 -2.02
C ASP A 6 -5.72 32.41 -1.97
N TRP A 7 -4.56 32.84 -1.48
CA TRP A 7 -3.38 31.99 -1.31
C TRP A 7 -3.62 30.90 -0.25
N SER A 8 -4.50 31.14 0.73
CA SER A 8 -4.84 30.15 1.76
C SER A 8 -5.59 28.97 1.15
N ALA A 9 -6.60 29.24 0.32
CA ALA A 9 -7.35 28.19 -0.38
C ALA A 9 -6.46 27.34 -1.31
N ARG A 10 -5.43 27.93 -1.93
CA ARG A 10 -4.45 27.19 -2.75
C ARG A 10 -3.50 26.34 -1.91
N ALA A 11 -3.04 26.86 -0.77
CA ALA A 11 -2.21 26.10 0.17
C ALA A 11 -2.99 24.88 0.70
N ASP A 12 -4.22 25.09 1.17
CA ASP A 12 -5.11 24.02 1.65
C ASP A 12 -5.34 22.94 0.59
N HIS A 13 -5.52 23.34 -0.67
CA HIS A 13 -5.69 22.40 -1.77
C HIS A 13 -4.41 21.57 -2.02
N THR A 14 -3.25 22.22 -1.97
CA THR A 14 -1.95 21.57 -2.12
C THR A 14 -1.70 20.56 -1.00
N ASP A 15 -1.98 20.93 0.24
CA ASP A 15 -1.84 20.05 1.41
C ASP A 15 -2.72 18.80 1.29
N ARG A 16 -3.95 18.95 0.78
CA ARG A 16 -4.84 17.81 0.52
C ARG A 16 -4.27 16.86 -0.52
N ILE A 17 -3.69 17.38 -1.60
CA ILE A 17 -3.05 16.58 -2.65
C ILE A 17 -1.83 15.84 -2.06
N ILE A 18 -0.96 16.55 -1.35
CA ILE A 18 0.24 15.95 -0.74
C ILE A 18 -0.15 14.87 0.27
N ALA A 19 -1.11 15.15 1.15
CA ALA A 19 -1.59 14.19 2.12
C ALA A 19 -2.21 12.95 1.46
N ALA A 20 -2.95 13.12 0.36
CA ALA A 20 -3.48 12.00 -0.41
C ALA A 20 -2.35 11.19 -1.08
N ALA A 21 -1.34 11.85 -1.65
CA ALA A 21 -0.18 11.19 -2.23
C ALA A 21 0.61 10.40 -1.19
N LEU A 22 0.83 10.95 0.01
CA LEU A 22 1.50 10.26 1.11
C LEU A 22 0.69 9.04 1.58
N ARG A 23 -0.63 9.15 1.72
CA ARG A 23 -1.49 8.01 2.04
C ARG A 23 -1.47 6.94 0.95
N ALA A 24 -1.43 7.35 -0.33
CA ALA A 24 -1.30 6.41 -1.44
C ALA A 24 0.06 5.69 -1.42
N ALA A 25 1.13 6.39 -1.05
CA ALA A 25 2.47 5.82 -0.93
C ALA A 25 2.74 5.08 0.40
N ASP A 26 1.77 5.06 1.33
CA ASP A 26 1.91 4.34 2.59
C ASP A 26 2.22 2.86 2.34
N PRO A 27 3.30 2.31 2.94
CA PRO A 27 3.72 0.94 2.65
C PRO A 27 2.67 -0.13 2.97
N ALA A 28 1.92 0.03 4.07
CA ALA A 28 0.91 -0.94 4.46
C ALA A 28 -0.31 -0.87 3.53
N ALA A 29 -0.78 0.33 3.21
CA ALA A 29 -1.86 0.54 2.26
C ALA A 29 -1.48 0.06 0.85
N ALA A 30 -0.23 0.27 0.43
CA ALA A 30 0.27 -0.22 -0.86
C ALA A 30 0.27 -1.74 -0.94
N VAL A 31 0.70 -2.43 0.12
CA VAL A 31 0.64 -3.90 0.20
C VAL A 31 -0.81 -4.36 0.21
N ALA A 32 -1.67 -3.80 1.07
CA ALA A 32 -3.07 -4.23 1.17
C ALA A 32 -3.86 -4.07 -0.14
N ARG A 33 -3.57 -3.05 -0.94
CA ARG A 33 -4.21 -2.86 -2.26
C ARG A 33 -3.74 -3.84 -3.33
N THR A 34 -2.52 -4.34 -3.20
CA THR A 34 -1.88 -5.16 -4.25
C THR A 34 -1.80 -6.63 -3.88
N LEU A 35 -1.87 -6.96 -2.59
CA LEU A 35 -1.76 -8.32 -2.07
C LEU A 35 -3.04 -8.69 -1.34
N VAL A 36 -3.88 -9.49 -2.01
CA VAL A 36 -5.17 -9.93 -1.48
C VAL A 36 -5.19 -11.45 -1.43
N ARG A 37 -5.58 -12.00 -0.29
CA ARG A 37 -5.74 -13.44 -0.12
C ARG A 37 -7.22 -13.80 -0.02
N THR A 38 -7.63 -14.81 -0.77
CA THR A 38 -8.97 -15.40 -0.69
C THR A 38 -8.83 -16.91 -0.58
N GLY A 39 -9.01 -17.43 0.64
CA GLY A 39 -8.80 -18.84 0.95
C GLY A 39 -7.36 -19.28 0.71
N GLY A 40 -7.15 -20.19 -0.24
CA GLY A 40 -5.83 -20.64 -0.68
C GLY A 40 -5.19 -19.78 -1.77
N LEU A 41 -5.94 -18.88 -2.41
CA LEU A 41 -5.42 -18.07 -3.51
C LEU A 41 -4.86 -16.75 -2.98
N LEU A 42 -3.63 -16.43 -3.35
CA LEU A 42 -2.98 -15.15 -3.08
C LEU A 42 -2.80 -14.39 -4.39
N GLN A 43 -3.49 -13.27 -4.53
CA GLN A 43 -3.33 -12.36 -5.65
C GLN A 43 -2.31 -11.29 -5.29
N ALA A 44 -1.22 -11.21 -6.05
CA ALA A 44 -0.19 -10.18 -5.98
C ALA A 44 -0.19 -9.36 -7.28
N GLY A 45 -0.87 -8.22 -7.26
CA GLY A 45 -1.12 -7.37 -8.41
C GLY A 45 -1.92 -8.12 -9.47
N THR A 46 -1.30 -8.37 -10.61
CA THR A 46 -1.91 -9.11 -11.74
C THR A 46 -1.63 -10.62 -11.69
N ARG A 47 -0.80 -11.08 -10.75
CA ARG A 47 -0.44 -12.50 -10.63
C ARG A 47 -1.21 -13.15 -9.50
N SER A 48 -1.58 -14.42 -9.69
CA SER A 48 -2.26 -15.21 -8.67
C SER A 48 -1.47 -16.47 -8.36
N TYR A 49 -1.38 -16.82 -7.09
CA TYR A 49 -0.62 -17.95 -6.57
C TYR A 49 -1.54 -18.82 -5.71
N ASN A 50 -1.63 -20.11 -6.01
CA ASN A 50 -2.35 -21.03 -5.13
C ASN A 50 -1.42 -21.52 -4.00
N LEU A 51 -1.63 -20.99 -2.79
CA LEU A 51 -0.87 -21.30 -1.59
C LEU A 51 -1.09 -22.73 -1.07
N THR A 52 -2.15 -23.45 -1.49
CA THR A 52 -2.41 -24.82 -1.00
C THR A 52 -1.31 -25.81 -1.42
N GLY A 53 -0.56 -25.50 -2.48
CA GLY A 53 0.57 -26.32 -2.94
C GLY A 53 1.90 -26.01 -2.26
N PHE A 54 1.97 -24.99 -1.41
CA PHE A 54 3.22 -24.55 -0.79
C PHE A 54 3.29 -25.01 0.66
N GLN A 55 4.42 -25.59 1.05
CA GLN A 55 4.65 -26.01 2.43
C GLN A 55 4.95 -24.85 3.38
N ARG A 56 5.53 -23.76 2.87
CA ARG A 56 5.89 -22.58 3.66
C ARG A 56 6.01 -21.35 2.78
N VAL A 57 5.54 -20.22 3.27
CA VAL A 57 5.78 -18.89 2.68
C VAL A 57 6.82 -18.18 3.54
N ARG A 58 7.84 -17.57 2.92
CA ARG A 58 8.85 -16.77 3.61
C ARG A 58 8.81 -15.33 3.10
N VAL A 59 8.90 -14.38 4.01
CA VAL A 59 8.91 -12.95 3.69
C VAL A 59 10.32 -12.41 3.92
N LEU A 60 10.90 -11.81 2.88
CA LEU A 60 12.19 -11.12 2.95
C LEU A 60 11.96 -9.63 2.66
N GLY A 61 12.25 -8.77 3.63
CA GLY A 61 12.17 -7.33 3.47
C GLY A 61 13.54 -6.70 3.27
N ILE A 62 13.70 -5.88 2.23
CA ILE A 62 14.94 -5.13 1.95
C ILE A 62 14.59 -3.66 1.67
N GLY A 63 15.31 -2.72 2.31
CA GLY A 63 15.14 -1.27 2.11
C GLY A 63 14.45 -0.53 3.27
N LYS A 64 14.29 0.80 3.12
CA LYS A 64 13.80 1.68 4.19
C LYS A 64 12.41 1.32 4.72
N ALA A 65 11.50 0.95 3.82
CA ALA A 65 10.13 0.56 4.17
C ALA A 65 9.98 -0.95 4.46
N ALA A 66 11.07 -1.71 4.44
CA ALA A 66 11.05 -3.17 4.50
C ALA A 66 10.27 -3.71 5.69
N VAL A 67 10.50 -3.16 6.89
CA VAL A 67 9.84 -3.62 8.11
C VAL A 67 8.32 -3.41 8.03
N GLN A 68 7.88 -2.25 7.55
CA GLN A 68 6.46 -1.94 7.43
C GLN A 68 5.79 -2.80 6.34
N MET A 69 6.44 -2.94 5.18
CA MET A 69 5.92 -3.80 4.11
C MET A 69 5.87 -5.27 4.54
N ALA A 70 6.93 -5.79 5.17
CA ALA A 70 6.98 -7.18 5.61
C ALA A 70 5.88 -7.47 6.64
N ARG A 71 5.61 -6.56 7.58
CA ARG A 71 4.49 -6.70 8.53
C ARG A 71 3.14 -6.78 7.81
N ALA A 72 2.92 -5.91 6.82
CA ALA A 72 1.68 -5.94 6.04
C ALA A 72 1.54 -7.24 5.23
N VAL A 73 2.64 -7.75 4.66
CA VAL A 73 2.64 -9.04 3.95
C VAL A 73 2.36 -10.20 4.91
N MET A 74 3.01 -10.23 6.07
CA MET A 74 2.79 -11.27 7.09
C MET A 74 1.34 -11.32 7.54
N ALA A 75 0.65 -10.19 7.65
CA ALA A 75 -0.78 -10.15 7.96
C ALA A 75 -1.68 -10.72 6.85
N ALA A 76 -1.22 -10.74 5.60
CA ALA A 76 -1.98 -11.22 4.44
C ALA A 76 -1.73 -12.71 4.11
N VAL A 77 -0.59 -13.26 4.53
CA VAL A 77 -0.22 -14.66 4.27
C VAL A 77 -0.55 -15.55 5.47
N PRO A 78 -0.87 -16.84 5.26
CA PRO A 78 -0.98 -17.80 6.37
C PRO A 78 0.39 -18.01 7.05
N GLU A 79 0.36 -18.35 8.34
CA GLU A 79 1.55 -18.75 9.11
C GLU A 79 2.21 -20.02 8.57
#